data_AF-A0A167E8Z1-F1
#
_entry.id   AF-A0A167E8Z1-F1
#
_cell.length_a   1.000
_cell.length_b   1.000
_cell.length_c   1.000
_cell.angle_alpha   90.00
_cell.angle_beta   90.00
_cell.angle_gamma   90.00
#
_symmetry.space_group_name_H-M   'P 1'
#
loop_
_entity.id
_entity.type
_entity.pdbx_description
1 polymer ?
#
loop_
_entity_poly.entity_id
_entity_poly.type
_entity_poly.pdbx_seq_one_letter_code
_entity_poly.pdbx_strand_id
1 'polypeptide(L)'
;MKLTRVELASPYRPPSDESVLTFKYNTFLGEDHPAGKKVTVQFSPSELGLTAAQKHKLCLLAGARYNSDTDVVTISSSKFPQQAQNKRFLGDILKSLLEAARDESDTFADVPLETRHMVAKRRRNKPVRPRVEFPEAWNRPQDAPKPKDDIVSVIHRLPL
;
A
#
# COMPACT_ATOMS: atom_id res chain seq x y z
N MET A 1 -41.13 4.23 -10.12
CA MET A 1 -40.36 3.17 -10.82
C MET A 1 -39.20 2.79 -9.90
N LYS A 2 -39.16 1.55 -9.37
CA LYS A 2 -38.09 1.13 -8.44
C LYS A 2 -36.94 0.55 -9.28
N LEU A 3 -35.78 1.18 -9.22
CA LEU A 3 -34.56 0.68 -9.87
C LEU A 3 -34.09 -0.61 -9.19
N THR A 4 -33.60 -1.57 -9.97
CA THR A 4 -33.07 -2.84 -9.45
C THR A 4 -31.60 -2.69 -9.02
N ARG A 5 -31.10 -3.61 -8.17
CA ARG A 5 -29.70 -3.59 -7.70
C ARG A 5 -28.68 -3.62 -8.85
N VAL A 6 -29.00 -4.34 -9.93
CA VAL A 6 -28.13 -4.48 -11.10
C VAL A 6 -28.04 -3.16 -11.86
N GLU A 7 -29.13 -2.41 -11.95
CA GLU A 7 -29.17 -1.09 -12.62
C GLU A 7 -28.34 -0.03 -11.88
N LEU A 8 -28.11 -0.19 -10.57
CA LEU A 8 -27.28 0.71 -9.76
C LEU A 8 -25.80 0.30 -9.72
N ALA A 9 -25.45 -0.87 -10.25
CA ALA A 9 -24.08 -1.36 -10.24
C ALA A 9 -23.24 -0.66 -11.33
N SER A 10 -22.01 -0.28 -10.97
CA SER A 10 -21.02 0.27 -11.92
C SER A 10 -19.83 -0.68 -12.04
N PRO A 11 -19.26 -0.88 -13.24
CA PRO A 11 -18.06 -1.70 -13.40
C PRO A 11 -16.86 -1.03 -12.73
N TYR A 12 -15.95 -1.84 -12.20
CA TYR A 12 -14.70 -1.34 -11.63
C TYR A 12 -13.84 -0.68 -12.70
N ARG A 13 -13.32 0.51 -12.41
CA ARG A 13 -12.32 1.21 -13.21
C ARG A 13 -11.05 1.35 -12.35
N PRO A 14 -9.90 0.82 -12.81
CA PRO A 14 -8.67 0.95 -12.05
C PRO A 14 -8.25 2.43 -11.93
N PRO A 15 -7.58 2.80 -10.82
CA PRO A 15 -6.98 4.12 -10.67
C PRO A 15 -5.97 4.41 -11.78
N SER A 16 -5.89 5.68 -12.21
CA SER A 16 -4.84 6.14 -13.14
C SER A 16 -3.51 6.34 -12.44
N ASP A 17 -2.42 6.42 -13.20
CA ASP A 17 -1.07 6.64 -12.68
C ASP A 17 -0.92 7.99 -11.94
N GLU A 18 -1.81 8.96 -12.19
CA GLU A 18 -1.86 10.24 -11.46
C GLU A 18 -2.34 10.07 -10.01
N SER A 19 -3.07 9.00 -9.72
CA SER A 19 -3.66 8.75 -8.39
C SER A 19 -2.71 8.00 -7.46
N VAL A 20 -1.58 8.65 -7.16
CA VAL A 20 -0.50 8.12 -6.31
C VAL A 20 -0.82 8.08 -4.81
N LEU A 21 -1.91 8.71 -4.37
CA LEU A 21 -2.29 8.80 -2.96
C LEU A 21 -3.42 7.84 -2.62
N THR A 22 -3.20 6.95 -1.66
CA THR A 22 -4.23 6.06 -1.12
C THR A 22 -4.73 6.60 0.23
N PHE A 23 -6.00 7.01 0.27
CA PHE A 23 -6.67 7.39 1.52
C PHE A 23 -7.52 6.25 2.06
N LYS A 24 -7.28 5.87 3.32
CA LYS A 24 -8.08 4.89 4.07
C LYS A 24 -8.96 5.60 5.10
N TYR A 25 -10.26 5.32 5.01
CA TYR A 25 -11.29 5.74 5.94
C TYR A 25 -11.77 4.55 6.75
N ASN A 26 -12.28 4.79 7.96
CA ASN A 26 -12.91 3.78 8.78
C ASN A 26 -14.31 4.24 9.17
N THR A 27 -15.31 3.41 8.90
CA THR A 27 -16.71 3.72 9.19
C THR A 27 -17.30 2.56 9.97
N PHE A 28 -17.84 2.87 11.14
CA PHE A 28 -18.55 1.92 11.99
C PHE A 28 -20.05 2.11 11.73
N LEU A 29 -20.68 1.10 11.15
CA LEU A 29 -22.07 1.17 10.68
C LEU A 29 -23.02 1.13 11.89
N GLY A 30 -23.71 2.23 12.16
CA GLY A 30 -24.70 2.32 13.24
C GLY A 30 -24.13 2.70 14.62
N GLU A 31 -22.82 2.83 14.75
CA GLU A 31 -22.14 3.21 16.00
C GLU A 31 -21.30 4.47 15.82
N ASP A 32 -21.39 5.41 16.77
CA ASP A 32 -20.46 6.52 16.85
C ASP A 32 -19.19 6.08 17.60
N HIS A 33 -18.18 5.66 16.83
CA HIS A 33 -16.92 5.18 17.38
C HIS A 33 -15.80 6.23 17.20
N PRO A 34 -15.00 6.54 18.24
CA PRO A 34 -13.96 7.57 18.18
C PRO A 34 -12.86 7.29 17.15
N ALA A 35 -12.65 6.03 16.76
CA ALA A 35 -11.73 5.67 15.68
C ALA A 35 -12.29 5.96 14.27
N GLY A 36 -13.58 6.23 14.14
CA GLY A 36 -14.22 6.59 12.88
C GLY A 36 -13.66 7.89 12.30
N LYS A 37 -13.26 8.86 13.13
CA LYS A 37 -12.69 10.13 12.63
C LYS A 37 -11.30 10.00 12.01
N LYS A 38 -10.57 8.90 12.26
CA LYS A 38 -9.19 8.71 11.81
C LYS A 38 -9.14 8.52 10.30
N VAL A 39 -8.29 9.29 9.63
CA VAL A 39 -7.94 9.11 8.23
C VAL A 39 -6.46 8.74 8.13
N THR A 40 -6.12 7.82 7.24
CA THR A 40 -4.74 7.44 6.95
C THR A 40 -4.45 7.68 5.47
N VAL A 41 -3.32 8.29 5.16
CA VAL A 41 -2.80 8.42 3.79
C VAL A 41 -1.54 7.58 3.64
N GLN A 42 -1.45 6.90 2.50
CA GLN A 42 -0.30 6.10 2.09
C GLN A 42 0.10 6.51 0.68
N PHE A 43 1.41 6.61 0.44
CA PHE A 43 1.97 6.91 -0.86
C PHE A 43 3.40 6.39 -0.95
N SER A 44 3.87 6.16 -2.18
CA SER A 44 5.25 5.76 -2.47
C SER A 44 6.08 6.99 -2.87
N PRO A 45 7.24 7.24 -2.24
CA PRO A 45 8.15 8.30 -2.69
C PRO A 45 8.63 8.14 -4.13
N SER A 46 8.70 6.91 -4.66
CA SER A 46 9.09 6.65 -6.05
C SER A 46 8.04 7.10 -7.06
N GLU A 47 6.75 7.06 -6.70
CA GLU A 47 5.64 7.40 -7.60
C GLU A 47 5.42 8.91 -7.72
N LEU A 48 6.05 9.72 -6.86
CA LEU A 48 5.89 11.18 -6.82
C LEU A 48 6.68 11.95 -7.90
N GLY A 49 7.44 11.26 -8.76
CA GLY A 49 8.23 11.89 -9.83
C GLY A 49 9.33 12.83 -9.33
N LEU A 50 9.91 12.55 -8.15
CA LEU A 50 10.99 13.34 -7.55
C LEU A 50 12.37 12.88 -8.05
N THR A 51 13.36 13.77 -8.04
CA THR A 51 14.75 13.38 -8.30
C THR A 51 15.29 12.51 -7.15
N ALA A 52 16.37 11.77 -7.38
CA ALA A 52 16.95 10.90 -6.34
C ALA A 52 17.32 11.65 -5.05
N ALA A 53 17.86 12.87 -5.19
CA ALA A 53 18.20 13.73 -4.05
C ALA A 53 16.96 14.21 -3.29
N GLN A 54 15.92 14.67 -4.02
CA GLN A 54 14.65 15.10 -3.42
C GLN A 54 13.92 13.93 -2.75
N LYS A 55 13.94 12.74 -3.36
CA LYS A 55 13.39 11.51 -2.77
C LYS A 55 14.13 11.16 -1.47
N HIS A 56 15.47 11.21 -1.48
CA HIS A 56 16.27 10.96 -0.29
C HIS A 56 15.90 11.93 0.84
N LYS A 57 15.85 13.23 0.54
CA LYS A 57 15.40 14.28 1.47
C LYS A 57 13.99 14.01 2.00
N LEU A 58 13.04 13.64 1.13
CA LEU A 58 11.68 13.30 1.53
C LEU A 58 11.65 12.13 2.52
N CYS A 59 12.42 11.07 2.25
CA CYS A 59 12.50 9.91 3.12
C CYS A 59 13.09 10.28 4.50
N LEU A 60 14.09 11.17 4.55
CA LEU A 60 14.63 11.71 5.79
C LEU A 60 13.59 12.52 6.58
N LEU A 61 12.87 13.43 5.91
CA LEU A 61 11.81 14.24 6.54
C LEU A 61 10.64 13.38 7.04
N ALA A 62 10.31 12.30 6.34
CA ALA A 62 9.27 11.35 6.76
C ALA A 62 9.69 10.55 8.01
N GLY A 63 11.00 10.33 8.21
CA GLY A 63 11.56 9.63 9.37
C GLY A 63 10.90 8.28 9.62
N ALA A 64 10.40 8.06 10.85
CA ALA A 64 9.77 6.79 11.24
C ALA A 64 8.47 6.43 10.48
N ARG A 65 7.89 7.38 9.73
CA ARG A 65 6.71 7.16 8.88
C ARG A 65 7.04 6.40 7.61
N TYR A 66 8.29 6.49 7.15
CA TYR A 66 8.78 5.82 5.95
C TYR A 66 9.14 4.37 6.26
N ASN A 67 8.69 3.46 5.40
CA ASN A 67 9.06 2.05 5.43
C ASN A 67 10.06 1.76 4.31
N SER A 68 11.33 1.52 4.68
CA SER A 68 12.41 1.20 3.74
C SER A 68 12.20 -0.11 2.97
N ASP A 69 11.41 -1.05 3.51
CA ASP A 69 11.25 -2.38 2.93
C ASP A 69 10.20 -2.41 1.82
N THR A 70 9.19 -1.53 1.92
CA THR A 70 8.08 -1.47 0.96
C THR A 70 8.05 -0.17 0.17
N ASP A 71 8.96 0.76 0.44
CA ASP A 71 8.97 2.12 -0.11
C ASP A 71 7.64 2.88 0.10
N VAL A 72 7.03 2.75 1.28
CA VAL A 72 5.74 3.40 1.58
C VAL A 72 5.85 4.33 2.78
N VAL A 73 5.36 5.55 2.62
CA VAL A 73 5.14 6.49 3.72
C VAL A 73 3.70 6.38 4.18
N THR A 74 3.48 6.14 5.48
CA THR A 74 2.13 6.06 6.06
C THR A 74 1.93 7.13 7.12
N ILE A 75 1.00 8.05 6.91
CA ILE A 75 0.67 9.15 7.84
C ILE A 75 -0.82 9.07 8.19
N SER A 76 -1.16 9.18 9.47
CA SER A 76 -2.56 9.23 9.92
C SER A 76 -2.85 10.43 10.78
N SER A 77 -4.08 10.95 10.68
CA SER A 77 -4.58 12.02 11.54
C SER A 77 -5.93 11.64 12.13
N SER A 78 -6.08 11.91 13.43
CA SER A 78 -7.32 11.82 14.20
C SER A 78 -7.49 13.04 15.11
N LYS A 79 -6.86 14.16 14.74
CA LYS A 79 -6.81 15.40 15.53
C LYS A 79 -8.16 16.12 15.54
N PHE A 80 -8.84 16.11 14.41
CA PHE A 80 -10.10 16.83 14.22
C PHE A 80 -11.32 15.92 14.39
N PRO A 81 -12.49 16.47 14.77
CA PRO A 81 -13.72 15.70 14.90
C PRO A 81 -14.19 15.06 13.58
N GLN A 82 -14.10 15.80 12.48
CA GLN A 82 -14.61 15.35 11.18
C GLN A 82 -13.52 14.66 10.34
N GLN A 83 -13.87 13.55 9.68
CA GLN A 83 -12.97 12.86 8.75
C GLN A 83 -12.48 13.80 7.63
N ALA A 84 -13.35 14.66 7.09
CA ALA A 84 -13.01 15.60 6.04
C ALA A 84 -11.91 16.60 6.47
N GLN A 85 -11.97 17.07 7.72
CA GLN A 85 -10.95 17.94 8.30
C GLN A 85 -9.62 17.20 8.46
N ASN A 86 -9.65 15.96 8.96
CA ASN A 86 -8.45 15.13 9.06
C ASN A 86 -7.83 14.83 7.68
N LYS A 87 -8.64 14.59 6.64
CA LYS A 87 -8.17 14.42 5.26
C LYS A 87 -7.50 15.69 4.75
N ARG A 88 -8.14 16.85 4.92
CA ARG A 88 -7.59 18.14 4.48
C ARG A 88 -6.24 18.44 5.13
N PHE A 89 -6.16 18.26 6.45
CA PHE A 89 -4.93 18.42 7.21
C PHE A 89 -3.80 17.51 6.70
N LEU A 90 -4.10 16.26 6.34
CA LEU A 90 -3.12 15.37 5.72
C LEU A 90 -2.68 15.88 4.34
N GLY A 91 -3.59 16.45 3.55
CA GLY A 91 -3.25 17.11 2.29
C GLY A 91 -2.29 18.29 2.47
N ASP A 92 -2.54 19.13 3.48
CA ASP A 92 -1.66 20.27 3.80
C ASP A 92 -0.27 19.79 4.22
N ILE A 93 -0.18 18.74 5.07
CA ILE A 93 1.10 18.13 5.45
C ILE A 93 1.85 17.59 4.22
N LEU A 94 1.16 16.87 3.33
CA LEU A 94 1.77 16.31 2.14
C LEU A 94 2.32 17.41 1.24
N LYS A 95 1.57 18.50 1.08
CA LYS A 95 2.01 19.67 0.32
C LYS A 95 3.28 20.27 0.93
N SER A 96 3.30 20.53 2.24
CA SER A 96 4.49 21.06 2.92
C SER A 96 5.69 20.11 2.84
N LEU A 97 5.46 18.80 2.91
CA LEU A 97 6.51 17.79 2.79
C LEU A 97 7.09 17.74 1.37
N LEU A 98 6.26 17.88 0.34
CA LEU A 98 6.70 17.98 -1.05
C LEU A 98 7.45 19.28 -1.34
N GLU A 99 6.97 20.41 -0.80
CA GLU A 99 7.64 21.71 -0.92
C GLU A 99 9.03 21.66 -0.25
N ALA A 100 9.11 21.14 0.98
CA ALA A 100 10.38 20.96 1.67
C ALA A 100 11.31 19.99 0.93
N ALA A 101 10.79 18.90 0.36
CA ALA A 101 11.59 17.96 -0.41
C ALA A 101 12.16 18.56 -1.71
N ARG A 102 11.42 19.48 -2.35
CA ARG A 102 11.82 20.17 -3.58
C ARG A 102 12.76 21.35 -3.35
N ASP A 103 12.77 21.90 -2.15
CA ASP A 103 13.71 22.97 -1.80
C ASP A 103 15.16 22.46 -1.89
N GLU A 104 15.96 23.13 -2.70
CA GLU A 104 17.36 22.78 -2.98
C GLU A 104 18.35 23.49 -2.03
N SER A 105 17.87 24.38 -1.16
CA SER A 105 18.71 25.13 -0.21
C SER A 105 19.56 24.23 0.69
N ASP A 106 18.99 23.11 1.14
CA ASP A 106 19.64 22.06 1.93
C ASP A 106 19.21 20.68 1.41
N THR A 107 20.15 19.90 0.88
CA THR A 107 19.86 18.62 0.23
C THR A 107 19.94 17.42 1.18
N PHE A 108 20.49 17.58 2.39
CA PHE A 108 20.75 16.48 3.33
C PHE A 108 21.50 15.28 2.72
N ALA A 109 22.48 15.54 1.84
CA ALA A 109 23.23 14.48 1.15
C ALA A 109 24.22 13.75 2.07
N ASP A 110 24.64 14.41 3.15
CA ASP A 110 25.56 13.91 4.17
C ASP A 110 24.87 13.01 5.22
N VAL A 111 23.55 13.15 5.39
CA VAL A 111 22.78 12.40 6.38
C VAL A 111 22.34 11.05 5.81
N PRO A 112 22.77 9.90 6.38
CA PRO A 112 22.30 8.61 5.91
C PRO A 112 20.84 8.36 6.29
N LEU A 113 20.13 7.56 5.48
CA LEU A 113 18.76 7.15 5.77
C LEU A 113 18.65 6.36 7.08
N GLU A 114 17.86 6.89 8.02
CA GLU A 114 17.58 6.24 9.30
C GLU A 114 16.64 5.02 9.12
N THR A 115 17.12 3.82 9.43
CA THR A 115 16.36 2.55 9.28
C THR A 115 16.14 1.79 10.60
N ARG A 116 16.54 2.37 11.74
CA ARG A 116 16.52 1.70 13.06
C ARG A 116 15.11 1.28 13.49
N HIS A 117 14.10 2.09 13.22
CA HIS A 117 12.70 1.77 13.51
C HIS A 117 12.22 0.52 12.75
N MET A 118 12.69 0.35 11.51
CA MET A 118 12.38 -0.84 10.70
C MET A 118 13.08 -2.09 11.22
N VAL A 119 14.33 -1.98 11.66
CA VAL A 119 15.04 -3.08 12.34
C VAL A 119 14.30 -3.49 13.62
N ALA A 120 13.87 -2.53 14.44
CA ALA A 120 13.09 -2.81 15.65
C ALA A 120 11.74 -3.47 15.33
N LYS A 121 11.04 -3.01 14.29
CA LYS A 121 9.79 -3.62 13.81
C LYS A 121 10.00 -5.07 13.33
N ARG A 122 11.06 -5.33 12.56
CA ARG A 122 11.42 -6.69 12.11
C ARG A 122 11.75 -7.62 13.26
N ARG A 123 12.47 -7.14 14.27
CA ARG A 123 12.77 -7.91 15.49
C ARG A 123 11.49 -8.25 16.26
N ARG A 124 10.59 -7.30 16.45
CA ARG A 124 9.31 -7.51 17.14
C ARG A 124 8.39 -8.48 16.37
N ASN A 125 8.36 -8.38 15.05
CA ASN A 125 7.49 -9.19 14.19
C ASN A 125 8.20 -10.45 13.67
N LYS A 126 9.33 -10.86 14.29
CA LYS A 126 10.08 -12.03 13.84
C LYS A 126 9.19 -13.27 13.95
N PRO A 127 9.02 -14.05 12.87
CA PRO A 127 8.20 -15.25 12.92
C PRO A 127 8.84 -16.27 13.87
N VAL A 128 8.00 -17.02 14.57
CA VAL A 128 8.46 -18.07 15.51
C VAL A 128 9.26 -19.15 14.77
N ARG A 129 8.87 -19.46 13.54
CA ARG A 129 9.58 -20.38 12.65
C ARG A 129 10.31 -19.59 11.56
N PRO A 130 11.54 -19.98 11.18
CA PRO A 130 12.24 -19.32 10.08
C PRO A 130 11.46 -19.50 8.77
N ARG A 131 11.47 -18.47 7.93
CA ARG A 131 10.98 -18.59 6.55
C ARG A 131 12.05 -19.30 5.74
N VAL A 132 11.95 -20.61 5.66
CA VAL A 132 12.73 -21.43 4.74
C VAL A 132 11.83 -21.81 3.58
N GLU A 133 12.33 -21.63 2.37
CA GLU A 133 11.64 -22.06 1.16
C GLU A 133 11.96 -23.53 0.89
N PHE A 134 11.03 -24.23 0.25
CA PHE A 134 11.27 -25.61 -0.15
C PHE A 134 12.38 -25.63 -1.20
N PRO A 135 13.44 -26.44 -1.04
CA PRO A 135 14.54 -26.46 -2.00
C PRO A 135 14.03 -26.84 -3.39
N GLU A 136 14.36 -26.03 -4.39
CA GLU A 136 13.94 -26.29 -5.78
C GLU A 136 14.47 -27.63 -6.30
N ALA A 137 15.70 -28.01 -5.90
CA ALA A 137 16.30 -29.30 -6.24
C ALA A 137 15.53 -30.51 -5.68
N TRP A 138 14.65 -30.32 -4.70
CA TRP A 138 13.80 -31.39 -4.15
C TRP A 138 12.46 -31.49 -4.86
N ASN A 139 12.17 -30.60 -5.80
CA ASN A 139 11.00 -30.73 -6.64
C ASN A 139 11.09 -32.03 -7.43
N ARG A 140 10.06 -32.87 -7.31
CA ARG A 140 9.93 -34.13 -8.05
C ARG A 140 8.74 -34.01 -9.02
N PRO A 141 8.90 -33.33 -10.16
CA PRO A 141 7.81 -33.17 -11.13
C PRO A 141 7.32 -34.52 -11.67
N GLN A 142 8.15 -35.57 -11.66
CA GLN A 142 7.76 -36.93 -12.03
C GLN A 142 6.72 -37.55 -11.11
N ASP A 143 6.67 -37.14 -9.84
CA ASP A 143 5.71 -37.61 -8.85
C ASP A 143 4.40 -36.79 -8.91
N ALA A 144 4.35 -35.73 -9.74
CA ALA A 144 3.16 -34.92 -9.89
C ALA A 144 2.02 -35.75 -10.51
N PRO A 145 0.78 -35.62 -10.01
CA PRO A 145 -0.36 -36.32 -10.57
C PRO A 145 -0.54 -35.89 -12.02
N LYS A 146 -0.45 -36.84 -12.95
CA LYS A 146 -0.77 -36.59 -14.36
C LYS A 146 -2.24 -36.17 -14.46
N PRO A 147 -2.59 -35.24 -15.38
CA PRO A 147 -3.99 -34.89 -15.61
C PRO A 147 -4.75 -36.17 -15.97
N LYS A 148 -5.92 -36.36 -15.33
CA LYS A 148 -6.81 -37.46 -15.68
C LYS A 148 -7.66 -37.01 -16.88
N ASP A 149 -7.71 -37.84 -17.91
CA ASP A 149 -8.58 -37.59 -19.04
C ASP A 149 -10.02 -37.95 -18.65
N ASP A 150 -10.81 -36.93 -18.29
CA ASP A 150 -12.24 -37.09 -18.09
C ASP A 150 -12.90 -37.31 -19.45
N ILE A 151 -13.39 -38.53 -19.70
CA ILE A 151 -14.02 -38.96 -20.98
C ILE A 151 -15.09 -37.96 -21.43
N VAL A 152 -15.91 -37.47 -20.49
CA VAL A 152 -16.97 -36.47 -20.74
C VAL A 152 -16.40 -35.16 -21.29
N SER A 153 -15.25 -34.72 -20.77
CA SER A 153 -14.58 -33.48 -21.21
C SER A 153 -13.91 -33.63 -22.59
N VAL A 154 -13.52 -34.85 -22.96
CA VAL A 154 -12.95 -35.15 -24.28
C VAL A 154 -14.04 -35.15 -25.34
N ILE A 155 -15.19 -35.77 -25.05
CA ILE A 155 -16.36 -35.80 -25.96
C ILE A 155 -16.85 -34.37 -26.25
N HIS A 156 -16.93 -33.50 -25.24
CA HIS A 156 -17.36 -32.11 -25.42
C HIS A 156 -16.34 -31.25 -26.21
N ARG A 157 -15.09 -31.71 -26.37
CA ARG A 157 -14.02 -31.01 -27.11
C ARG A 157 -13.89 -31.45 -28.56
N LEU A 158 -14.59 -32.51 -28.99
CA LEU A 158 -14.58 -32.94 -30.38
C LEU A 158 -15.51 -32.04 -31.21
N PRO A 159 -15.05 -31.49 -32.35
CA PRO A 159 -15.94 -30.82 -33.29
C PRO A 159 -16.93 -31.84 -33.87
N LEU A 160 -18.18 -31.42 -34.05
CA LEU A 160 -19.24 -32.20 -34.69
C LEU A 160 -18.87 -32.61 -36.12
#